data_AF-A0A537URW6-F1
#
_entry.id   AF-A0A537URW6-F1
#
_cell.length_a   1.000
_cell.length_b   1.000
_cell.length_c   1.000
_cell.angle_alpha   90.00
_cell.angle_beta   90.00
_cell.angle_gamma   90.00
#
_symmetry.space_group_name_H-M   'P 1'
#
loop_
_entity.id
_entity.type
_entity.pdbx_description
1 polymer ?
#
loop_
_entity_poly.entity_id
_entity_poly.type
_entity_poly.pdbx_seq_one_letter_code
_entity_poly.pdbx_strand_id
1 'polypeptide(L)'
;RWAVVAGTTEVGEPMTFYSPDHPAPFTPGELWSSGLTSLEEARRLGFIGICDTTDGRLPVCEAWMSENGKDAEPLAITTQRFFHGQPGPAISWKIYVVPPAK
;
A
#
# COMPACT_ATOMS: atom_id res chain seq x y z
N ARG A 1 -14.33 -5.54 1.78
CA ARG A 1 -13.76 -4.46 0.95
C ARG A 1 -12.87 -3.62 1.85
N TRP A 2 -11.62 -3.40 1.47
CA TRP A 2 -10.75 -2.46 2.18
C TRP A 2 -11.00 -1.07 1.61
N ALA A 3 -11.33 -0.12 2.49
CA ALA A 3 -11.69 1.24 2.07
C ALA A 3 -10.47 2.14 1.84
N VAL A 4 -9.30 1.73 2.36
CA VAL A 4 -8.07 2.54 2.32
C VAL A 4 -6.89 1.68 1.85
N VAL A 5 -6.03 2.30 1.06
CA VAL A 5 -4.69 1.77 0.72
C VAL A 5 -3.66 2.77 1.22
N ALA A 6 -2.70 2.29 2.01
CA ALA A 6 -1.58 3.09 2.50
C ALA A 6 -0.31 2.74 1.73
N GLY A 7 0.32 3.72 1.10
CA GLY A 7 1.56 3.52 0.35
C GLY A 7 2.12 4.85 -0.14
N THR A 8 3.34 4.84 -0.67
CA THR A 8 3.91 6.04 -1.32
C THR A 8 3.03 6.47 -2.49
N THR A 9 3.08 7.75 -2.88
CA THR A 9 2.35 8.27 -4.05
C THR A 9 2.53 7.38 -5.29
N GLU A 10 3.75 6.91 -5.54
CA GLU A 10 4.15 6.10 -6.71
C GLU A 10 3.52 4.70 -6.74
N VAL A 11 2.98 4.22 -5.61
CA VAL A 11 2.41 2.88 -5.47
C VAL A 11 0.94 2.95 -5.06
N GLY A 12 0.63 3.74 -4.03
CA GLY A 12 -0.70 3.88 -3.46
C GLY A 12 -1.69 4.45 -4.47
N GLU A 13 -1.36 5.55 -5.15
CA GLU A 13 -2.26 6.18 -6.13
C GLU A 13 -2.59 5.29 -7.33
N PRO A 14 -1.62 4.68 -8.04
CA PRO A 14 -1.96 3.78 -9.14
C PRO A 14 -2.73 2.55 -8.65
N MET A 15 -2.41 2.01 -7.47
CA MET A 15 -3.12 0.85 -6.96
C MET A 15 -4.59 1.16 -6.63
N THR A 16 -4.86 2.35 -6.09
CA THR A 16 -6.23 2.77 -5.80
C THR A 16 -7.00 3.17 -7.06
N PHE A 17 -6.36 3.88 -7.99
CA PHE A 17 -6.99 4.34 -9.23
C PHE A 17 -7.37 3.20 -10.18
N TYR A 18 -6.52 2.18 -10.32
CA TYR A 18 -6.80 1.04 -11.20
C TYR A 18 -7.58 -0.10 -10.51
N SER A 19 -7.86 0.02 -9.22
CA SER A 19 -8.67 -0.97 -8.50
C SER A 19 -10.16 -0.77 -8.80
N PRO A 20 -10.90 -1.84 -9.16
CA PRO A 20 -12.36 -1.75 -9.33
C PRO A 20 -13.08 -1.22 -8.08
N ASP A 21 -12.51 -1.50 -6.90
CA ASP A 21 -13.06 -1.10 -5.61
C ASP A 21 -12.71 0.35 -5.23
N HIS A 22 -11.89 1.07 -6.00
CA HIS A 22 -11.50 2.47 -5.78
C HIS A 22 -11.35 2.85 -4.29
N PRO A 23 -10.44 2.21 -3.53
CA PRO A 23 -10.17 2.60 -2.15
C PRO A 23 -9.57 4.01 -2.11
N ALA A 24 -9.68 4.70 -0.98
CA ALA A 24 -9.02 5.99 -0.80
C ALA A 24 -7.51 5.78 -0.56
N PRO A 25 -6.63 6.44 -1.33
CA PRO A 25 -5.20 6.43 -1.03
C PRO A 25 -4.92 7.24 0.23
N PHE A 26 -4.07 6.71 1.11
CA PHE A 26 -3.38 7.43 2.16
C PHE A 26 -1.88 7.39 1.85
N THR A 27 -1.19 8.52 1.93
CA THR A 27 0.26 8.59 1.66
C THR A 27 1.06 8.80 2.95
N PRO A 28 1.65 7.73 3.53
CA PRO A 28 2.44 7.84 4.75
C PRO A 28 3.64 8.76 4.60
N GLY A 29 3.87 9.61 5.60
CA GLY A 29 5.10 10.40 5.71
C GLY A 29 5.16 11.66 4.83
N GLU A 30 4.09 11.98 4.09
CA GLU A 30 4.00 13.24 3.34
C GLU A 30 3.47 14.37 4.22
N LEU A 31 4.16 15.53 4.19
CA LEU A 31 3.76 16.73 4.93
C LEU A 31 2.43 17.30 4.45
N TRP A 32 2.18 17.21 3.14
CA TRP A 32 0.91 17.51 2.51
C TRP A 32 0.46 16.24 1.79
N SER A 33 -0.33 15.43 2.50
CA SER A 33 -0.84 14.16 1.96
C SER A 33 -1.55 14.41 0.63
N SER A 34 -1.01 13.86 -0.46
CA SER A 34 -1.71 13.73 -1.74
C SER A 34 -2.89 12.74 -1.64
N GLY A 35 -2.91 11.90 -0.60
CA GLY A 35 -3.99 10.97 -0.32
C GLY A 35 -5.36 11.63 -0.06
N LEU A 36 -6.42 10.91 -0.40
CA LEU A 36 -7.83 11.32 -0.24
C LEU A 36 -8.40 11.02 1.15
N THR A 37 -7.56 10.58 2.09
CA THR A 37 -7.97 10.18 3.44
C THR A 37 -6.90 10.49 4.50
N SER A 38 -7.19 10.23 5.77
CA SER A 38 -6.31 10.49 6.90
C SER A 38 -5.85 9.20 7.58
N LEU A 39 -4.81 9.32 8.42
CA LEU A 39 -4.36 8.20 9.25
C LEU A 39 -5.44 7.72 10.22
N GLU A 40 -6.21 8.65 10.79
CA GLU A 40 -7.31 8.32 11.70
C GLU A 40 -8.36 7.46 11.00
N GLU A 41 -8.77 7.88 9.80
CA GLU A 41 -9.75 7.18 8.98
C GLU A 41 -9.22 5.80 8.52
N ALA A 42 -7.94 5.72 8.12
CA ALA A 42 -7.26 4.47 7.78
C ALA A 42 -7.25 3.48 8.96
N ARG A 43 -6.96 3.93 10.18
CA ARG A 43 -6.98 3.08 11.38
C ARG A 43 -8.39 2.63 11.73
N ARG A 44 -9.38 3.51 11.58
CA ARG A 44 -10.79 3.20 11.86
C ARG A 44 -11.34 2.15 10.89
N LEU A 45 -11.08 2.31 9.60
CA LEU A 45 -11.63 1.47 8.54
C LEU A 45 -10.76 0.24 8.22
N GLY A 46 -9.53 0.20 8.72
CA GLY A 46 -8.52 -0.75 8.26
C GLY A 46 -7.99 -0.36 6.89
N PHE A 47 -6.84 -0.91 6.52
CA PHE A 47 -6.16 -0.54 5.28
C PHE A 47 -5.31 -1.67 4.72
N ILE A 48 -5.05 -1.60 3.41
CA ILE A 48 -3.99 -2.38 2.76
C ILE A 48 -2.74 -1.51 2.67
N GLY A 49 -1.70 -1.89 3.40
CA GLY A 49 -0.39 -1.29 3.30
C GLY A 49 0.42 -1.92 2.16
N ILE A 50 1.11 -1.10 1.36
CA ILE A 50 1.93 -1.58 0.25
C ILE A 50 3.31 -0.91 0.29
N CYS A 51 4.36 -1.73 0.41
CA CYS A 51 5.73 -1.30 0.24
C CYS A 51 6.34 -1.95 -1.01
N ASP A 52 6.77 -1.14 -1.97
CA ASP A 52 7.57 -1.58 -3.11
C ASP A 52 8.99 -1.92 -2.65
N THR A 53 9.44 -3.14 -2.90
CA THR A 53 10.78 -3.59 -2.48
C THR A 53 11.91 -2.99 -3.31
N THR A 54 11.59 -2.32 -4.41
CA THR A 54 12.55 -1.64 -5.31
C THR A 54 12.64 -0.14 -5.03
N ASP A 55 11.75 0.42 -4.21
CA ASP A 55 11.78 1.83 -3.82
C ASP A 55 12.88 2.09 -2.79
N GLY A 56 13.67 3.15 -3.00
CA GLY A 56 14.73 3.56 -2.07
C GLY A 56 14.23 3.92 -0.66
N ARG A 57 12.93 4.18 -0.51
CA ARG A 57 12.24 4.48 0.75
C ARG A 57 11.69 3.22 1.43
N LEU A 58 11.98 2.01 0.95
CA LEU A 58 11.51 0.76 1.54
C LEU A 58 11.69 0.70 3.07
N PRO A 59 12.85 1.05 3.66
CA PRO A 59 13.00 1.01 5.12
C PRO A 59 12.04 1.94 5.87
N VAL A 60 11.72 3.09 5.29
CA VAL A 60 10.77 4.07 5.85
C VAL A 60 9.34 3.51 5.78
N CYS A 61 8.99 2.89 4.66
CA CYS A 61 7.69 2.25 4.49
C CYS A 61 7.49 1.11 5.49
N GLU A 62 8.47 0.21 5.64
CA GLU A 62 8.38 -0.90 6.58
C GLU A 62 8.32 -0.44 8.04
N ALA A 63 9.09 0.59 8.41
CA ALA A 63 9.02 1.18 9.74
C ALA A 63 7.61 1.74 10.01
N TRP A 64 7.04 2.46 9.05
CA TRP A 64 5.70 2.99 9.19
C TRP A 64 4.64 1.88 9.32
N MET A 65 4.76 0.80 8.54
CA MET A 65 3.85 -0.35 8.62
C MET A 65 3.97 -1.07 9.97
N SER A 66 5.19 -1.21 10.51
CA SER A 66 5.43 -1.78 11.85
C SER A 66 4.78 -0.94 12.96
N GLU A 67 4.83 0.39 12.83
CA GLU A 67 4.24 1.30 13.81
C GLU A 67 2.70 1.35 13.74
N ASN A 68 2.13 1.29 12.53
CA ASN A 68 0.72 1.57 12.28
C ASN A 68 -0.14 0.33 11.95
N GLY A 69 0.49 -0.80 11.61
CA GLY A 69 -0.13 -2.06 11.23
C GLY A 69 0.24 -3.20 12.18
N LYS A 70 0.19 -2.99 13.50
CA LYS A 70 0.60 -3.99 14.51
C LYS A 70 -0.18 -5.31 14.41
N ASP A 71 -1.44 -5.25 14.01
CA ASP A 71 -2.32 -6.41 13.81
C ASP A 71 -2.41 -6.80 12.32
N ALA A 72 -1.46 -6.37 11.50
CA ALA A 72 -1.45 -6.67 10.07
C ALA A 72 -1.14 -8.16 9.82
N GLU A 73 -1.81 -8.74 8.83
CA GLU A 73 -1.33 -9.94 8.16
C GLU A 73 -0.30 -9.55 7.07
N PRO A 74 0.98 -9.95 7.18
CA PRO A 74 1.97 -9.67 6.17
C PRO A 74 1.91 -10.69 5.02
N LEU A 75 1.94 -10.20 3.79
CA LEU A 75 2.00 -11.01 2.59
C LEU A 75 3.15 -10.54 1.69
N ALA A 76 3.88 -11.49 1.11
CA ALA A 76 4.84 -11.22 0.06
C ALA A 76 4.22 -11.62 -1.28
N ILE A 77 3.99 -10.64 -2.16
CA ILE A 77 3.42 -10.87 -3.48
C ILE A 77 4.47 -10.54 -4.52
N THR A 78 4.68 -11.43 -5.49
CA THR A 78 5.53 -11.14 -6.65
C THR A 78 4.66 -10.97 -7.88
N THR A 79 4.83 -9.86 -8.58
CA THR A 79 4.15 -9.57 -9.85
C THR A 79 5.15 -9.51 -10.98
N GLN A 80 4.75 -9.92 -12.17
CA GLN A 80 5.56 -9.80 -13.37
C GLN A 80 4.66 -9.40 -14.55
N ARG A 81 5.06 -8.34 -15.25
CA ARG A 81 4.36 -7.90 -16.46
C ARG A 81 4.89 -8.67 -17.65
N PHE A 82 3.99 -9.11 -18.52
CA PHE A 82 4.32 -9.75 -19.79
C PHE A 82 3.94 -8.81 -20.94
N PHE A 83 4.87 -8.59 -21.87
CA PHE A 83 4.64 -7.77 -23.07
C PHE A 83 4.96 -8.61 -24.30
N HIS A 84 3.97 -8.80 -25.19
CA HIS A 84 4.07 -9.75 -26.32
C HIS A 84 4.55 -11.16 -25.90
N GLY A 85 4.11 -11.64 -24.75
CA GLY A 85 4.50 -12.95 -24.21
C GLY A 85 5.91 -13.01 -23.60
N GLN A 86 6.68 -11.92 -23.65
CA GLN A 86 8.00 -11.84 -23.03
C GLN A 86 7.88 -11.35 -21.58
N PRO A 87 8.52 -12.04 -20.61
CA PRO A 87 8.52 -11.60 -19.22
C PRO A 87 9.38 -10.34 -19.04
N GLY A 88 8.81 -9.31 -18.42
CA GLY A 88 9.55 -8.19 -17.88
C GLY A 88 10.17 -8.52 -16.50
N PRO A 89 10.74 -7.53 -15.81
CA PRO A 89 11.23 -7.69 -14.45
C PRO A 89 10.12 -8.16 -13.49
N ALA A 90 10.47 -9.06 -12.58
CA ALA A 90 9.61 -9.41 -11.45
C ALA A 90 9.78 -8.36 -10.35
N ILE A 91 8.66 -7.88 -9.81
CA ILE A 91 8.62 -6.93 -8.69
C ILE A 91 8.00 -7.65 -7.51
N SER A 92 8.70 -7.65 -6.38
CA SER A 92 8.17 -8.14 -5.11
C SER A 92 7.59 -6.97 -4.31
N TRP A 93 6.45 -7.22 -3.68
CA TRP A 93 5.73 -6.27 -2.84
C TRP A 93 5.59 -6.85 -1.45
N LYS A 94 5.77 -6.01 -0.44
CA LYS A 94 5.36 -6.33 0.93
C LYS A 94 3.99 -5.70 1.16
N ILE A 95 3.00 -6.55 1.37
CA ILE A 95 1.61 -6.17 1.58
C ILE A 95 1.28 -6.41 3.05
N TYR A 96 0.55 -5.46 3.66
CA TYR A 96 0.12 -5.53 5.05
C TYR A 96 -1.41 -5.38 5.08
N VAL A 97 -2.13 -6.43 5.42
CA VAL A 97 -3.59 -6.40 5.51
C VAL A 97 -3.98 -6.05 6.94
N VAL A 98 -4.42 -4.81 7.18
CA VAL A 98 -4.79 -4.33 8.52
C VAL A 98 -6.31 -4.34 8.68
N PRO A 99 -6.86 -5.06 9.70
CA PRO A 99 -8.29 -5.10 9.95
C PRO A 99 -8.86 -3.73 10.37
N PRO A 100 -10.18 -3.48 10.19
CA PRO A 100 -10.80 -2.30 10.76
C PRO A 100 -10.74 -2.36 12.29
N ALA A 101 -10.75 -1.19 12.92
CA ALA A 101 -10.94 -1.12 14.36
C ALA A 101 -12.28 -1.78 14.76
N LYS A 102 -12.30 -2.45 15.91
CA LYS A 102 -13.51 -3.05 16.48
C LYS A 102 -14.48 -1.99 17.00
#